data_AF-A0A1M7MRB7-F1
#
_entry.id   AF-A0A1M7MRB7-F1
#
_cell.length_a   1.000
_cell.length_b   1.000
_cell.length_c   1.000
_cell.angle_alpha   90.00
_cell.angle_beta   90.00
_cell.angle_gamma   90.00
#
_symmetry.space_group_name_H-M   'P 1'
#
loop_
_entity.id
_entity.type
_entity.pdbx_description
1 polymer ?
#
loop_
_entity_poly.entity_id
_entity_poly.type
_entity_poly.pdbx_seq_one_letter_code
_entity_poly.pdbx_strand_id
1 'polypeptide(L)'
;MTIPTRSLLPSVALTIIYCLVSSIFIHARNNSITDSELCTQPTGIQVKNGNSGGTGVRDMDTTPVVTTISTNAASGIYGVGSTITFNVTFDQVVRVSGGTPALILGTNPVNRTALYISGDNTNTLAFAYTVNTGDTTAKLDYTGTDALLFNGAVIRGGGGSIASLSLPVPGSAGSIAGQRTIVIDGNAPAAPVINIPVPNAVFNTTDMLISGTAEPNTLITVYIDGNVLTTATTDAGGSWSSAFTANLLADGNHNIRATATDLAKNVSLPGTAIPIVTDVTIPGAMSVAMLSSNQNPSYATTDDVITVYFTVDDNIYLPEITILGKPVVVNMVGAKEYVGRYTVTAIDPDGSVPFSIDFKDLHGNAGATITTTTDNSKIVIDRKRPAVTLNTIETSPLRHAFIVYISFSEAIADFDLSYLTATNAIISDLTSVSNNVMTVLVTPQYDGMVTLKLAANAAHDVAGNPSLASADLEVEALFGGYFEKVYPNPASGIMHLHFTGTVNEKAKVSMTSFMGVLVYEKDLQMDNKTLTVDVSGLEAGAYIMRITSKNYNFYTNVMVVH
;
A
#
# COMPACT_ATOMS: atom_id res chain seq x y z
N MET A 1 27.94 -34.73 64.22
CA MET A 1 28.61 -34.34 62.97
C MET A 1 27.69 -33.37 62.23
N THR A 2 28.05 -32.12 61.93
CA THR A 2 29.22 -31.32 62.35
C THR A 2 28.80 -29.83 62.36
N ILE A 3 29.35 -29.04 63.29
CA ILE A 3 29.04 -27.63 63.62
C ILE A 3 30.43 -26.91 63.72
N PRO A 4 30.61 -25.56 63.61
CA PRO A 4 29.75 -24.41 63.23
C PRO A 4 30.32 -23.64 61.99
N THR A 5 29.85 -22.45 61.59
CA THR A 5 30.11 -21.12 62.23
C THR A 5 28.87 -20.20 62.33
N ARG A 6 28.78 -19.43 63.44
CA ARG A 6 27.81 -18.33 63.70
C ARG A 6 28.09 -17.14 62.75
N SER A 7 27.26 -16.10 62.55
CA SER A 7 26.37 -15.31 63.43
C SER A 7 25.52 -14.32 62.56
N LEU A 8 24.41 -13.67 62.93
CA LEU A 8 23.58 -13.61 64.16
C LEU A 8 22.14 -13.07 63.83
N LEU A 9 21.22 -13.26 64.80
CA LEU A 9 19.83 -12.80 65.03
C LEU A 9 19.11 -11.72 64.15
N PRO A 10 17.78 -11.87 63.91
CA PRO A 10 16.90 -10.89 63.24
C PRO A 10 15.85 -10.18 64.15
N SER A 11 15.22 -9.15 63.57
CA SER A 11 13.84 -8.62 63.75
C SER A 11 13.18 -8.54 65.14
N VAL A 12 12.72 -7.33 65.50
CA VAL A 12 11.74 -7.09 66.58
C VAL A 12 10.49 -6.41 66.01
N ALA A 13 9.31 -6.96 66.31
CA ALA A 13 8.00 -6.38 66.02
C ALA A 13 7.41 -5.71 67.28
N LEU A 14 6.48 -4.78 67.11
CA LEU A 14 5.88 -4.00 68.21
C LEU A 14 4.34 -4.07 68.17
N THR A 15 3.72 -4.65 69.21
CA THR A 15 2.25 -4.70 69.40
C THR A 15 1.86 -4.61 70.89
N ILE A 16 1.61 -3.40 71.36
CA ILE A 16 0.30 -2.88 71.86
C ILE A 16 -0.55 -3.70 72.89
N ILE A 17 -1.14 -2.94 73.87
CA ILE A 17 -2.40 -3.11 74.67
C ILE A 17 -2.39 -3.51 76.20
N TYR A 18 -2.63 -2.47 77.04
CA TYR A 18 -3.56 -2.32 78.20
C TYR A 18 -3.25 -2.58 79.71
N CYS A 19 -3.59 -1.52 80.49
CA CYS A 19 -4.26 -1.43 81.81
C CYS A 19 -3.74 -2.15 83.08
N LEU A 20 -3.47 -1.36 84.15
CA LEU A 20 -4.47 -1.09 85.23
C LEU A 20 -4.01 -0.01 86.25
N VAL A 21 -4.94 0.39 87.12
CA VAL A 21 -4.90 1.53 88.07
C VAL A 21 -4.24 1.16 89.41
N SER A 22 -3.62 2.13 90.10
CA SER A 22 -3.60 2.18 91.58
C SER A 22 -3.30 3.57 92.14
N SER A 23 -4.16 4.06 93.03
CA SER A 23 -3.99 5.27 93.82
C SER A 23 -3.27 4.97 95.13
N ILE A 24 -2.52 5.90 95.71
CA ILE A 24 -2.19 5.90 97.15
C ILE A 24 -2.04 7.33 97.69
N PHE A 25 -2.55 7.53 98.91
CA PHE A 25 -2.66 8.79 99.65
C PHE A 25 -1.69 8.75 100.85
N ILE A 26 -0.75 9.70 100.97
CA ILE A 26 -0.11 10.06 102.26
C ILE A 26 0.14 11.59 102.23
N HIS A 27 -0.74 12.40 102.82
CA HIS A 27 -0.68 12.92 104.20
C HIS A 27 0.47 13.90 104.48
N ALA A 28 0.12 15.19 104.59
CA ALA A 28 0.99 16.24 105.12
C ALA A 28 0.84 16.38 106.65
N ARG A 29 1.91 16.79 107.36
CA ARG A 29 1.82 17.52 108.64
C ARG A 29 2.95 18.54 108.82
N ASN A 30 2.53 19.70 109.33
CA ASN A 30 3.25 20.87 109.81
C ASN A 30 4.63 20.63 110.46
N ASN A 31 5.51 21.63 110.35
CA ASN A 31 5.80 22.46 111.52
C ASN A 31 6.22 23.91 111.15
N SER A 32 5.89 24.87 112.01
CA SER A 32 6.19 26.31 111.86
C SER A 32 7.10 26.79 112.99
N ILE A 33 7.99 27.75 112.73
CA ILE A 33 8.77 28.62 113.66
C ILE A 33 9.64 29.52 112.74
N THR A 34 9.43 30.83 112.60
CA THR A 34 9.93 31.96 113.46
C THR A 34 11.46 31.91 113.65
N ASP A 35 12.25 32.97 113.54
CA ASP A 35 12.01 34.40 113.77
C ASP A 35 13.03 35.29 113.00
N SER A 36 12.95 36.61 113.13
CA SER A 36 13.84 37.61 112.53
C SER A 36 15.25 37.66 113.14
N GLU A 37 16.25 38.14 112.37
CA GLU A 37 17.10 39.25 112.85
C GLU A 37 17.93 39.95 111.75
N LEU A 38 18.28 41.21 112.05
CA LEU A 38 18.94 42.23 111.24
C LEU A 38 20.40 41.90 110.83
N CYS A 39 20.86 42.49 109.72
CA CYS A 39 21.97 43.48 109.77
C CYS A 39 22.16 44.24 108.43
N THR A 40 22.40 45.55 108.50
CA THR A 40 22.81 46.40 107.38
C THR A 40 24.33 46.57 107.32
N GLN A 41 24.95 46.39 106.13
CA GLN A 41 26.13 47.08 105.54
C GLN A 41 27.39 47.32 106.44
N PRO A 42 28.64 47.16 105.92
CA PRO A 42 29.03 47.88 104.71
C PRO A 42 30.10 47.27 103.75
N THR A 43 30.14 47.88 102.56
CA THR A 43 31.32 48.11 101.69
C THR A 43 32.17 46.94 101.17
N GLY A 44 32.21 46.83 99.83
CA GLY A 44 33.49 46.79 99.13
C GLY A 44 33.75 45.65 98.15
N ILE A 45 33.17 45.73 96.95
CA ILE A 45 33.89 45.47 95.67
C ILE A 45 33.16 46.24 94.56
N GLN A 46 33.91 47.01 93.78
CA GLN A 46 33.43 47.73 92.60
C GLN A 46 33.77 46.91 91.35
N VAL A 47 32.78 46.58 90.54
CA VAL A 47 32.97 46.47 89.09
C VAL A 47 31.89 47.29 88.42
N LYS A 48 32.31 48.35 87.71
CA LYS A 48 31.41 49.16 86.88
C LYS A 48 31.16 48.43 85.56
N ASN A 49 29.90 48.33 85.17
CA ASN A 49 29.51 48.93 83.90
C ASN A 49 28.07 49.40 84.00
N GLY A 50 27.81 50.64 83.58
CA GLY A 50 26.52 51.32 83.80
C GLY A 50 25.82 51.69 82.50
N ASN A 51 24.54 52.01 82.64
CA ASN A 51 23.61 52.52 81.63
C ASN A 51 23.31 51.60 80.43
N SER A 52 22.05 51.54 79.96
CA SER A 52 21.02 52.59 80.07
C SER A 52 19.73 52.11 80.73
N GLY A 53 19.15 52.95 81.58
CA GLY A 53 17.81 52.74 82.11
C GLY A 53 16.74 53.03 81.06
N GLY A 54 15.72 52.15 81.03
CA GLY A 54 14.48 52.32 80.28
C GLY A 54 13.35 51.69 81.08
N THR A 55 12.36 52.52 81.41
CA THR A 55 11.04 52.24 82.02
C THR A 55 10.52 50.80 82.00
N GLY A 56 9.77 50.42 83.05
CA GLY A 56 9.05 49.14 83.12
C GLY A 56 8.27 48.83 81.85
N VAL A 57 8.21 47.57 81.44
CA VAL A 57 7.32 46.55 82.03
C VAL A 57 8.04 45.19 82.03
N ARG A 58 7.72 44.25 82.95
CA ARG A 58 7.99 42.81 82.67
C ARG A 58 7.19 42.52 81.43
N ASP A 59 7.86 42.39 80.28
CA ASP A 59 7.21 42.22 78.97
C ASP A 59 5.95 41.39 79.16
N MET A 60 4.79 42.01 78.95
CA MET A 60 3.52 41.33 79.20
C MET A 60 3.44 40.30 78.10
N ASP A 61 3.92 39.10 78.41
CA ASP A 61 4.04 37.95 77.53
C ASP A 61 2.65 37.57 77.04
N THR A 62 2.22 38.31 76.01
CA THR A 62 0.87 38.27 75.47
C THR A 62 0.65 36.86 74.98
N THR A 63 -0.51 36.30 75.27
CA THR A 63 -0.88 34.99 74.76
C THR A 63 -0.73 34.98 73.23
N PRO A 64 0.15 34.14 72.64
CA PRO A 64 0.24 34.05 71.19
C PRO A 64 -1.11 33.65 70.62
N VAL A 65 -1.59 34.35 69.59
CA VAL A 65 -2.87 34.07 68.93
C VAL A 65 -2.66 33.70 67.47
N VAL A 66 -3.43 32.73 66.97
CA VAL A 66 -3.45 32.44 65.53
C VAL A 66 -4.11 33.60 64.79
N THR A 67 -3.39 34.17 63.84
CA THR A 67 -3.85 35.29 63.00
C THR A 67 -4.46 34.80 61.70
N THR A 68 -3.82 33.81 61.07
CA THR A 68 -4.20 33.26 59.77
C THR A 68 -3.78 31.80 59.64
N ILE A 69 -4.49 31.06 58.79
CA ILE A 69 -4.04 29.78 58.25
C ILE A 69 -4.02 29.91 56.74
N SER A 70 -2.84 29.82 56.13
CA SER A 70 -2.65 29.94 54.69
C SER A 70 -2.21 28.61 54.07
N THR A 71 -2.23 28.51 52.74
CA THR A 71 -1.61 27.40 52.00
C THR A 71 -0.90 27.93 50.75
N ASN A 72 0.23 27.29 50.44
CA ASN A 72 0.97 27.53 49.20
C ASN A 72 0.38 26.76 48.01
N ALA A 73 -0.60 25.88 48.24
CA ALA A 73 -1.37 25.25 47.16
C ALA A 73 -2.12 26.32 46.34
N ALA A 74 -2.11 26.14 45.02
CA ALA A 74 -2.92 26.94 44.12
C ALA A 74 -4.41 26.60 44.29
N SER A 75 -5.31 27.50 43.91
CA SER A 75 -6.72 27.13 43.77
C SER A 75 -6.85 26.08 42.66
N GLY A 76 -7.55 24.98 42.92
CA GLY A 76 -7.61 23.83 42.01
C GLY A 76 -8.24 22.59 42.66
N ILE A 77 -8.28 21.50 41.89
CA ILE A 77 -8.76 20.19 42.31
C ILE A 77 -7.57 19.28 42.62
N TYR A 78 -7.63 18.56 43.74
CA TYR A 78 -6.56 17.72 44.25
C TYR A 78 -7.05 16.29 44.50
N GLY A 79 -6.54 15.35 43.69
CA GLY A 79 -6.82 13.92 43.80
C GLY A 79 -5.89 13.16 44.74
N VAL A 80 -6.14 11.84 44.86
CA VAL A 80 -5.44 10.93 45.79
C VAL A 80 -3.91 11.04 45.68
N GLY A 81 -3.23 11.06 46.83
CA GLY A 81 -1.77 11.20 46.90
C GLY A 81 -1.26 12.64 46.78
N SER A 82 -2.10 13.60 46.37
CA SER A 82 -1.76 15.03 46.43
C SER A 82 -1.49 15.45 47.88
N THR A 83 -0.34 16.09 48.13
CA THR A 83 0.00 16.63 49.45
C THR A 83 -0.17 18.14 49.47
N ILE A 84 -0.95 18.63 50.43
CA ILE A 84 -1.27 20.04 50.64
C ILE A 84 -0.66 20.47 51.98
N THR A 85 0.14 21.54 51.94
CA THR A 85 0.78 22.12 53.13
C THR A 85 0.05 23.37 53.58
N PHE A 86 -0.22 23.46 54.88
CA PHE A 86 -0.85 24.61 55.54
C PHE A 86 0.13 25.27 56.50
N ASN A 87 0.05 26.59 56.60
CA ASN A 87 0.88 27.42 57.47
C ASN A 87 -0.04 28.13 58.47
N VAL A 88 0.03 27.74 59.74
CA VAL A 88 -0.67 28.37 60.87
C VAL A 88 0.24 29.46 61.43
N THR A 89 -0.12 30.73 61.21
CA THR A 89 0.71 31.87 61.61
C THR A 89 0.17 32.54 62.86
N PHE A 90 1.02 32.64 63.88
CA PHE A 90 0.81 33.36 65.13
C PHE A 90 1.26 34.82 65.00
N ASP A 91 0.72 35.69 65.87
CA ASP A 91 1.12 37.10 66.00
C ASP A 91 2.57 37.29 66.49
N GLN A 92 3.16 36.26 67.10
CA GLN A 92 4.51 36.24 67.64
C GLN A 92 5.19 34.87 67.49
N VAL A 93 6.48 34.79 67.79
CA VAL A 93 7.25 33.53 67.72
C VAL A 93 6.78 32.53 68.79
N VAL A 94 6.55 31.29 68.37
CA VAL A 94 6.14 30.18 69.23
C VAL A 94 7.16 29.04 69.23
N ARG A 95 7.23 28.31 70.35
CA ARG A 95 8.00 27.07 70.54
C ARG A 95 7.06 25.90 70.77
N VAL A 96 7.34 24.77 70.12
CA VAL A 96 6.57 23.52 70.20
C VAL A 96 7.38 22.49 70.99
N SER A 97 6.80 21.93 72.04
CA SER A 97 7.48 20.99 72.94
C SER A 97 6.56 19.87 73.42
N GLY A 98 7.09 18.74 73.89
CA GLY A 98 6.32 17.66 74.54
C GLY A 98 5.52 16.72 73.62
N GLY A 99 5.20 17.13 72.38
CA GLY A 99 4.44 16.33 71.42
C GLY A 99 4.33 17.04 70.06
N THR A 100 3.43 16.56 69.18
CA THR A 100 3.22 17.11 67.84
C THR A 100 1.80 17.66 67.68
N PRO A 101 1.62 18.96 67.39
CA PRO A 101 0.31 19.54 67.12
C PRO A 101 -0.40 18.86 65.93
N ALA A 102 -1.72 18.99 65.87
CA ALA A 102 -2.54 18.43 64.79
C ALA A 102 -3.62 19.44 64.36
N LEU A 103 -3.91 19.52 63.06
CA LEU A 103 -4.97 20.36 62.50
C LEU A 103 -6.05 19.47 61.87
N ILE A 104 -7.30 19.62 62.27
CA ILE A 104 -8.42 18.81 61.76
C ILE A 104 -9.11 19.52 60.59
N LEU A 105 -9.12 18.85 59.43
CA LEU A 105 -9.68 19.33 58.17
C LEU A 105 -11.09 18.80 57.93
N GLY A 106 -11.98 19.69 57.49
CA GLY A 106 -13.35 19.38 57.07
C GLY A 106 -13.36 18.68 55.71
N THR A 107 -13.54 17.37 55.73
CA THR A 107 -13.51 16.48 54.55
C THR A 107 -14.58 15.40 54.72
N ASN A 108 -15.16 14.95 53.60
CA ASN A 108 -16.17 13.89 53.58
C ASN A 108 -15.54 12.60 53.01
N PRO A 109 -15.97 11.40 53.42
CA PRO A 109 -16.96 11.13 54.46
C PRO A 109 -16.42 11.26 55.89
N VAL A 110 -15.10 11.46 56.06
CA VAL A 110 -14.44 11.54 57.38
C VAL A 110 -13.48 12.72 57.41
N ASN A 111 -13.52 13.50 58.50
CA ASN A 111 -12.55 14.57 58.74
C ASN A 111 -11.11 14.02 58.81
N ARG A 112 -10.17 14.71 58.18
CA ARG A 112 -8.77 14.28 58.07
C ARG A 112 -7.85 15.13 58.92
N THR A 113 -6.80 14.52 59.47
CA THR A 113 -5.79 15.22 60.26
C THR A 113 -4.63 15.64 59.35
N ALA A 114 -4.36 16.94 59.28
CA ALA A 114 -3.08 17.45 58.78
C ALA A 114 -2.04 17.36 59.91
N LEU A 115 -0.91 16.73 59.61
CA LEU A 115 0.16 16.43 60.56
C LEU A 115 1.17 17.57 60.61
N TYR A 116 1.60 17.98 61.81
CA TYR A 116 2.68 18.95 61.98
C TYR A 116 4.00 18.47 61.35
N ILE A 117 4.64 19.30 60.53
CA ILE A 117 5.89 18.97 59.81
C ILE A 117 7.09 19.85 60.19
N SER A 118 6.90 21.14 60.51
CA SER A 118 7.99 22.07 60.83
C SER A 118 7.47 23.41 61.39
N GLY A 119 8.38 24.28 61.84
CA GLY A 119 8.05 25.66 62.26
C GLY A 119 8.40 26.02 63.71
N ASP A 120 8.96 25.08 64.49
CA ASP A 120 9.41 25.36 65.86
C ASP A 120 10.38 26.56 65.92
N ASN A 121 10.21 27.37 66.98
CA ASN A 121 10.91 28.63 67.20
C ASN A 121 10.75 29.64 66.05
N THR A 122 9.60 29.63 65.37
CA THR A 122 9.17 30.65 64.42
C THR A 122 7.74 31.12 64.76
N ASN A 123 7.21 32.12 64.07
CA ASN A 123 5.79 32.50 64.22
C ASN A 123 4.84 31.67 63.35
N THR A 124 5.32 30.68 62.60
CA THR A 124 4.49 29.93 61.63
C THR A 124 4.75 28.43 61.72
N LEU A 125 3.72 27.67 62.09
CA LEU A 125 3.76 26.22 62.17
C LEU A 125 3.19 25.61 60.89
N ALA A 126 3.94 24.72 60.25
CA ALA A 126 3.56 24.06 59.01
C ALA A 126 2.96 22.67 59.27
N PHE A 127 1.90 22.33 58.53
CA PHE A 127 1.17 21.07 58.60
C PHE A 127 0.97 20.50 57.20
N ALA A 128 0.93 19.17 57.04
CA ALA A 128 0.71 18.51 55.75
C ALA A 128 -0.46 17.53 55.81
N TYR A 129 -1.27 17.52 54.75
CA TYR A 129 -2.33 16.56 54.50
C TYR A 129 -2.12 15.91 53.13
N THR A 130 -2.17 14.59 53.06
CA THR A 130 -2.20 13.85 51.80
C THR A 130 -3.61 13.33 51.55
N VAL A 131 -4.18 13.63 50.39
CA VAL A 131 -5.53 13.20 49.99
C VAL A 131 -5.61 11.67 49.93
N ASN A 132 -6.57 11.08 50.64
CA ASN A 132 -6.82 9.63 50.59
C ASN A 132 -7.95 9.31 49.61
N THR A 133 -8.03 8.04 49.21
CA THR A 133 -9.15 7.52 48.42
C THR A 133 -10.48 7.76 49.13
N GLY A 134 -11.44 8.31 48.39
CA GLY A 134 -12.79 8.66 48.86
C GLY A 134 -12.91 10.02 49.57
N ASP A 135 -11.80 10.74 49.82
CA ASP A 135 -11.87 12.06 50.46
C ASP A 135 -12.43 13.11 49.50
N THR A 136 -13.44 13.87 49.94
CA THR A 136 -14.11 14.88 49.11
C THR A 136 -14.45 16.15 49.87
N THR A 137 -14.23 17.31 49.22
CA THR A 137 -14.85 18.58 49.60
C THR A 137 -14.83 19.56 48.45
N ALA A 138 -15.95 20.26 48.22
CA ALA A 138 -16.06 21.33 47.25
C ALA A 138 -15.27 22.60 47.64
N LYS A 139 -14.90 22.73 48.93
CA LYS A 139 -14.06 23.82 49.43
C LYS A 139 -13.44 23.43 50.78
N LEU A 140 -12.15 23.12 50.77
CA LEU A 140 -11.44 22.69 51.98
C LEU A 140 -11.28 23.84 52.98
N ASP A 141 -11.60 23.54 54.24
CA ASP A 141 -11.22 24.34 55.41
C ASP A 141 -11.01 23.40 56.61
N TYR A 142 -10.67 23.95 57.77
CA TYR A 142 -10.67 23.22 59.04
C TYR A 142 -12.08 23.12 59.66
N THR A 143 -12.30 22.14 60.54
CA THR A 143 -13.65 21.78 61.02
C THR A 143 -14.35 22.83 61.90
N GLY A 144 -13.59 23.74 62.50
CA GLY A 144 -14.09 24.73 63.45
C GLY A 144 -12.96 25.59 64.02
N THR A 145 -13.30 26.62 64.78
CA THR A 145 -12.31 27.51 65.42
C THR A 145 -11.42 26.79 66.45
N ASP A 146 -11.79 25.59 66.86
CA ASP A 146 -11.11 24.70 67.81
C ASP A 146 -10.31 23.57 67.13
N ALA A 147 -10.25 23.54 65.79
CA ALA A 147 -9.68 22.43 65.04
C ALA A 147 -8.15 22.28 65.11
N LEU A 148 -7.44 23.24 65.72
CA LEU A 148 -6.00 23.10 66.02
C LEU A 148 -5.84 22.52 67.42
N LEU A 149 -5.30 21.30 67.47
CA LEU A 149 -5.16 20.52 68.68
C LEU A 149 -3.70 20.50 69.15
N PHE A 150 -3.50 20.62 70.46
CA PHE A 150 -2.21 20.40 71.10
C PHE A 150 -1.68 18.98 70.82
N ASN A 151 -2.53 17.96 70.87
CA ASN A 151 -2.15 16.56 70.59
C ASN A 151 -0.86 16.11 71.35
N GLY A 152 -0.82 16.38 72.65
CA GLY A 152 0.33 16.13 73.52
C GLY A 152 1.42 17.21 73.48
N ALA A 153 1.41 18.10 72.49
CA ALA A 153 2.31 19.24 72.43
C ALA A 153 1.92 20.35 73.42
N VAL A 154 2.88 21.22 73.69
CA VAL A 154 2.73 22.49 74.39
C VAL A 154 3.35 23.56 73.50
N ILE A 155 2.52 24.50 73.05
CA ILE A 155 2.90 25.63 72.20
C ILE A 155 2.98 26.88 73.09
N ARG A 156 4.15 27.55 73.14
CA ARG A 156 4.38 28.72 74.01
C ARG A 156 5.08 29.87 73.29
N GLY A 157 4.76 31.10 73.70
CA GLY A 157 5.46 32.32 73.28
C GLY A 157 6.86 32.46 73.90
N GLY A 158 7.55 33.54 73.55
CA GLY A 158 8.93 33.80 73.97
C GLY A 158 9.13 33.94 75.49
N GLY A 159 8.15 34.47 76.23
CA GLY A 159 8.21 34.59 77.69
C GLY A 159 7.69 33.37 78.46
N GLY A 160 7.05 32.40 77.78
CA GLY A 160 6.51 31.17 78.36
C GLY A 160 4.98 31.04 78.38
N SER A 161 4.22 32.05 78.01
CA SER A 161 2.74 32.03 77.87
C SER A 161 2.30 30.95 76.89
N ILE A 162 1.27 30.18 77.23
CA ILE A 162 0.69 29.15 76.34
C ILE A 162 -0.08 29.86 75.22
N ALA A 163 0.09 29.40 73.98
CA ALA A 163 -0.62 29.95 72.83
C ALA A 163 -2.12 29.62 72.84
N SER A 164 -2.94 30.58 72.40
CA SER A 164 -4.32 30.34 72.03
C SER A 164 -4.37 29.61 70.69
N LEU A 165 -5.02 28.45 70.67
CA LEU A 165 -5.23 27.67 69.44
C LEU A 165 -6.53 28.03 68.71
N SER A 166 -7.23 29.07 69.15
CA SER A 166 -8.44 29.54 68.48
C SER A 166 -8.09 30.03 67.09
N LEU A 167 -8.57 29.31 66.08
CA LEU A 167 -8.42 29.64 64.68
C LEU A 167 -9.40 30.77 64.29
N PRO A 168 -9.15 31.47 63.17
CA PRO A 168 -10.16 32.30 62.52
C PRO A 168 -11.44 31.51 62.24
N VAL A 169 -12.57 32.20 62.02
CA VAL A 169 -13.81 31.52 61.63
C VAL A 169 -13.65 30.90 60.24
N PRO A 170 -14.01 29.63 60.00
CA PRO A 170 -13.98 29.02 58.66
C PRO A 170 -14.69 29.89 57.62
N GLY A 171 -14.12 29.98 56.42
CA GLY A 171 -14.57 30.88 55.36
C GLY A 171 -14.23 32.37 55.52
N SER A 172 -13.76 32.84 56.68
CA SER A 172 -13.27 34.23 56.87
C SER A 172 -11.93 34.47 56.16
N ALA A 173 -11.55 35.73 55.92
CA ALA A 173 -10.32 36.08 55.19
C ALA A 173 -9.01 35.49 55.77
N GLY A 174 -8.97 35.09 57.04
CA GLY A 174 -7.84 34.39 57.66
C GLY A 174 -7.90 32.86 57.62
N SER A 175 -8.95 32.27 57.05
CA SER A 175 -9.15 30.81 56.91
C SER A 175 -8.65 30.28 55.56
N ILE A 176 -8.58 28.96 55.40
CA ILE A 176 -8.14 28.34 54.14
C ILE A 176 -9.16 28.68 53.03
N ALA A 177 -10.46 28.48 53.32
CA ALA A 177 -11.52 28.74 52.35
C ALA A 177 -11.74 30.24 52.07
N GLY A 178 -11.30 31.15 52.95
CA GLY A 178 -11.33 32.58 52.68
C GLY A 178 -10.25 33.04 51.68
N GLN A 179 -9.15 32.29 51.57
CA GLN A 179 -7.98 32.67 50.74
C GLN A 179 -7.87 31.87 49.44
N ARG A 180 -8.32 30.61 49.42
CA ARG A 180 -8.17 29.69 48.28
C ARG A 180 -9.46 28.92 48.01
N THR A 181 -9.60 28.46 46.77
CA THR A 181 -10.59 27.45 46.39
C THR A 181 -9.86 26.14 46.17
N ILE A 182 -9.72 25.37 47.25
CA ILE A 182 -9.14 24.03 47.23
C ILE A 182 -10.28 23.02 47.19
N VAL A 183 -10.44 22.32 46.07
CA VAL A 183 -11.36 21.18 45.95
C VAL A 183 -10.56 19.92 46.22
N ILE A 184 -11.07 19.05 47.09
CA ILE A 184 -10.54 17.68 47.24
C ILE A 184 -11.51 16.74 46.55
N ASP A 185 -10.96 15.86 45.71
CA ASP A 185 -11.73 14.82 45.07
C ASP A 185 -10.88 13.57 44.94
N GLY A 186 -11.02 12.65 45.89
CA GLY A 186 -10.33 11.37 45.95
C GLY A 186 -11.14 10.20 45.38
N ASN A 187 -12.23 10.46 44.66
CA ASN A 187 -13.01 9.42 44.00
C ASN A 187 -12.45 9.16 42.59
N ALA A 188 -12.03 7.93 42.31
CA ALA A 188 -11.70 7.56 40.94
C ALA A 188 -12.99 7.40 40.10
N PRO A 189 -12.96 7.76 38.81
CA PRO A 189 -14.08 7.55 37.91
C PRO A 189 -14.37 6.06 37.74
N ALA A 190 -15.59 5.74 37.32
CA ALA A 190 -15.95 4.37 36.95
C ALA A 190 -15.07 3.86 35.78
N ALA A 191 -14.85 2.55 35.73
CA ALA A 191 -14.09 1.94 34.63
C ALA A 191 -14.82 2.16 33.29
N PRO A 192 -14.13 2.61 32.22
CA PRO A 192 -14.77 2.82 30.92
C PRO A 192 -15.40 1.56 30.33
N VAL A 193 -16.50 1.75 29.63
CA VAL A 193 -17.10 0.75 28.75
C VAL A 193 -16.58 1.01 27.33
N ILE A 194 -16.22 -0.06 26.62
CA ILE A 194 -15.94 -0.04 25.19
C ILE A 194 -17.15 -0.64 24.47
N ASN A 195 -17.68 0.07 23.48
CA ASN A 195 -18.84 -0.33 22.68
C ASN A 195 -18.48 -0.72 21.24
N ILE A 196 -17.42 -0.11 20.69
CA ILE A 196 -16.81 -0.48 19.42
C ILE A 196 -15.31 -0.62 19.69
N PRO A 197 -14.64 -1.72 19.31
CA PRO A 197 -15.23 -2.93 18.70
C PRO A 197 -16.17 -3.70 19.62
N VAL A 198 -17.01 -4.54 19.00
CA VAL A 198 -17.65 -5.65 19.68
C VAL A 198 -16.66 -6.82 19.88
N PRO A 199 -16.86 -7.70 20.87
CA PRO A 199 -16.02 -8.88 21.06
C PRO A 199 -15.88 -9.74 19.78
N ASN A 200 -14.64 -10.13 19.49
CA ASN A 200 -14.21 -10.88 18.30
C ASN A 200 -14.45 -10.16 16.95
N ALA A 201 -14.52 -8.82 16.94
CA ALA A 201 -14.39 -8.07 15.69
C ALA A 201 -13.03 -8.37 15.05
N VAL A 202 -13.04 -8.61 13.73
CA VAL A 202 -11.83 -8.76 12.91
C VAL A 202 -11.52 -7.41 12.27
N PHE A 203 -10.25 -7.03 12.25
CA PHE A 203 -9.79 -5.75 11.73
C PHE A 203 -8.67 -5.92 10.71
N ASN A 204 -8.70 -5.04 9.71
CA ASN A 204 -7.79 -5.02 8.57
C ASN A 204 -7.07 -3.68 8.46
N THR A 205 -6.28 -3.48 7.41
CA THR A 205 -5.42 -2.30 7.22
C THR A 205 -6.11 -0.93 7.13
N THR A 206 -7.44 -0.80 7.05
CA THR A 206 -8.13 0.46 6.67
C THR A 206 -8.57 1.38 7.82
N ASP A 207 -7.76 1.47 8.89
CA ASP A 207 -8.03 2.17 10.17
C ASP A 207 -9.19 1.62 11.02
N MET A 208 -8.96 1.61 12.33
CA MET A 208 -9.81 1.00 13.35
C MET A 208 -10.39 2.09 14.25
N LEU A 209 -11.72 2.18 14.32
CA LEU A 209 -12.40 3.04 15.29
C LEU A 209 -12.55 2.29 16.62
N ILE A 210 -12.17 2.93 17.72
CA ILE A 210 -12.59 2.53 19.07
C ILE A 210 -13.52 3.60 19.66
N SER A 211 -14.60 3.19 20.31
CA SER A 211 -15.51 4.10 21.00
C SER A 211 -16.20 3.45 22.19
N GLY A 212 -16.74 4.28 23.08
CA GLY A 212 -17.42 3.81 24.28
C GLY A 212 -17.97 4.93 25.15
N THR A 213 -18.20 4.60 26.42
CA THR A 213 -18.67 5.54 27.44
C THR A 213 -17.83 5.50 28.71
N ALA A 214 -17.74 6.63 29.40
CA ALA A 214 -17.16 6.77 30.74
C ALA A 214 -17.73 8.02 31.43
N GLU A 215 -17.14 8.44 32.54
CA GLU A 215 -17.52 9.68 33.21
C GLU A 215 -17.23 10.91 32.32
N PRO A 216 -18.13 11.91 32.23
CA PRO A 216 -17.96 13.08 31.36
C PRO A 216 -16.70 13.91 31.64
N ASN A 217 -16.13 14.49 30.58
CA ASN A 217 -14.90 15.30 30.61
C ASN A 217 -13.65 14.60 31.20
N THR A 218 -13.62 13.26 31.23
CA THR A 218 -12.42 12.48 31.63
C THR A 218 -11.52 12.15 30.44
N LEU A 219 -10.23 11.90 30.73
CA LEU A 219 -9.25 11.39 29.78
C LEU A 219 -9.29 9.85 29.77
N ILE A 220 -9.56 9.27 28.62
CA ILE A 220 -9.54 7.83 28.39
C ILE A 220 -8.18 7.42 27.85
N THR A 221 -7.56 6.43 28.48
CA THR A 221 -6.38 5.74 27.94
C THR A 221 -6.80 4.35 27.53
N VAL A 222 -6.60 4.03 26.25
CA VAL A 222 -6.89 2.72 25.66
C VAL A 222 -5.60 1.91 25.60
N TYR A 223 -5.69 0.64 25.95
CA TYR A 223 -4.58 -0.31 25.94
C TYR A 223 -4.91 -1.51 25.06
N ILE A 224 -3.91 -2.04 24.37
CA ILE A 224 -3.95 -3.34 23.70
C ILE A 224 -2.82 -4.21 24.25
N ASP A 225 -3.18 -5.37 24.79
CA ASP A 225 -2.26 -6.31 25.48
C ASP A 225 -1.33 -5.67 26.53
N GLY A 226 -1.82 -4.60 27.18
CA GLY A 226 -1.10 -3.82 28.20
C GLY A 226 -0.29 -2.64 27.69
N ASN A 227 -0.06 -2.52 26.38
CA ASN A 227 0.58 -1.35 25.78
C ASN A 227 -0.47 -0.25 25.50
N VAL A 228 -0.11 1.02 25.64
CA VAL A 228 -1.01 2.14 25.26
C VAL A 228 -1.21 2.13 23.75
N LEU A 229 -2.47 2.04 23.32
CA LEU A 229 -2.88 2.04 21.92
C LEU A 229 -3.21 3.47 21.44
N THR A 230 -4.06 4.16 22.19
CA THR A 230 -4.52 5.52 21.88
C THR A 230 -5.11 6.18 23.13
N THR A 231 -5.41 7.48 23.04
CA THR A 231 -6.17 8.22 24.05
C THR A 231 -7.37 8.92 23.43
N ALA A 232 -8.35 9.25 24.26
CA ALA A 232 -9.53 10.04 23.90
C ALA A 232 -9.95 10.91 25.09
N THR A 233 -10.80 11.90 24.87
CA THR A 233 -11.54 12.56 25.97
C THR A 233 -13.02 12.32 25.78
N THR A 234 -13.74 12.03 26.85
CA THR A 234 -15.20 12.00 26.82
C THR A 234 -15.78 13.39 26.65
N ASP A 235 -16.86 13.50 25.88
CA ASP A 235 -17.69 14.70 25.85
C ASP A 235 -18.47 14.92 27.16
N ALA A 236 -19.29 15.98 27.18
CA ALA A 236 -20.15 16.31 28.32
C ALA A 236 -21.28 15.29 28.57
N GLY A 237 -21.54 14.37 27.64
CA GLY A 237 -22.46 13.24 27.78
C GLY A 237 -21.77 11.92 28.18
N GLY A 238 -20.44 11.92 28.35
CA GLY A 238 -19.66 10.72 28.68
C GLY A 238 -19.28 9.85 27.49
N SER A 239 -19.57 10.27 26.25
CA SER A 239 -19.23 9.51 25.04
C SER A 239 -17.82 9.82 24.58
N TRP A 240 -17.07 8.81 24.12
CA TRP A 240 -15.73 9.00 23.57
C TRP A 240 -15.48 8.13 22.34
N SER A 241 -14.59 8.59 21.47
CA SER A 241 -14.10 7.83 20.32
C SER A 241 -12.67 8.24 19.96
N SER A 242 -11.89 7.30 19.45
CA SER A 242 -10.57 7.57 18.87
C SER A 242 -10.30 6.62 17.69
N ALA A 243 -9.53 7.08 16.72
CA ALA A 243 -9.05 6.24 15.62
C ALA A 243 -7.65 5.72 15.95
N PHE A 244 -7.31 4.54 15.45
CA PHE A 244 -5.97 3.99 15.47
C PHE A 244 -5.73 3.12 14.23
N THR A 245 -4.47 2.99 13.83
CA THR A 245 -4.13 2.26 12.60
C THR A 245 -3.75 0.81 12.93
N ALA A 246 -4.41 -0.13 12.25
CA ALA A 246 -4.25 -1.58 12.48
C ALA A 246 -2.84 -2.09 12.18
N ASN A 247 -2.21 -1.57 11.12
CA ASN A 247 -1.01 -2.13 10.50
C ASN A 247 0.27 -2.11 11.36
N LEU A 248 0.20 -1.56 12.58
CA LEU A 248 1.26 -1.62 13.58
C LEU A 248 1.10 -2.80 14.55
N LEU A 249 -0.03 -3.49 14.49
CA LEU A 249 -0.33 -4.71 15.25
C LEU A 249 0.08 -5.93 14.40
N ALA A 250 0.52 -6.99 15.07
CA ALA A 250 0.71 -8.28 14.41
C ALA A 250 -0.65 -8.95 14.18
N ASP A 251 -0.69 -9.99 13.35
CA ASP A 251 -1.90 -10.79 13.18
C ASP A 251 -2.21 -11.65 14.42
N GLY A 252 -3.49 -11.89 14.66
CA GLY A 252 -3.98 -12.81 15.68
C GLY A 252 -4.85 -12.15 16.74
N ASN A 253 -4.90 -12.77 17.92
CA ASN A 253 -5.84 -12.40 18.97
C ASN A 253 -5.22 -11.37 19.93
N HIS A 254 -5.90 -10.25 20.10
CA HIS A 254 -5.54 -9.20 21.06
C HIS A 254 -6.65 -8.90 22.05
N ASN A 255 -6.32 -8.28 23.19
CA ASN A 255 -7.29 -7.81 24.17
C ASN A 255 -7.18 -6.29 24.38
N ILE A 256 -8.27 -5.58 24.07
CA ILE A 256 -8.38 -4.14 24.33
C ILE A 256 -8.98 -3.90 25.72
N ARG A 257 -8.44 -2.92 26.44
CA ARG A 257 -8.99 -2.38 27.71
C ARG A 257 -8.89 -0.86 27.72
N ALA A 258 -9.58 -0.20 28.64
CA ALA A 258 -9.45 1.24 28.86
C ALA A 258 -9.48 1.62 30.35
N THR A 259 -8.90 2.77 30.68
CA THR A 259 -9.01 3.46 31.99
C THR A 259 -9.45 4.90 31.78
N ALA A 260 -10.22 5.44 32.72
CA ALA A 260 -10.57 6.86 32.79
C ALA A 260 -9.69 7.57 33.82
N THR A 261 -9.32 8.83 33.52
CA THR A 261 -8.63 9.74 34.44
C THR A 261 -9.43 11.03 34.54
N ASP A 262 -9.80 11.42 35.75
CA ASP A 262 -10.60 12.63 36.01
C ASP A 262 -9.74 13.92 36.05
N LEU A 263 -10.41 15.05 36.33
CA LEU A 263 -9.76 16.35 36.48
C LEU A 263 -8.88 16.47 37.75
N ALA A 264 -9.15 15.65 38.77
CA ALA A 264 -8.35 15.54 39.99
C ALA A 264 -7.10 14.64 39.79
N LYS A 265 -7.03 13.93 38.66
CA LYS A 265 -6.04 12.93 38.24
C LYS A 265 -6.16 11.58 38.95
N ASN A 266 -7.33 11.25 39.50
CA ASN A 266 -7.59 9.87 39.94
C ASN A 266 -7.82 9.00 38.69
N VAL A 267 -7.35 7.76 38.74
CA VAL A 267 -7.45 6.80 37.62
C VAL A 267 -8.38 5.66 38.00
N SER A 268 -9.30 5.30 37.11
CA SER A 268 -10.22 4.18 37.29
C SER A 268 -9.48 2.83 37.37
N LEU A 269 -10.18 1.79 37.85
CA LEU A 269 -9.79 0.43 37.52
C LEU A 269 -9.89 0.20 35.99
N PRO A 270 -9.12 -0.73 35.39
CA PRO A 270 -9.28 -1.09 33.99
C PRO A 270 -10.66 -1.69 33.70
N GLY A 271 -11.26 -1.30 32.58
CA GLY A 271 -12.50 -1.86 32.07
C GLY A 271 -12.38 -3.33 31.65
N THR A 272 -13.53 -3.93 31.31
CA THR A 272 -13.63 -5.28 30.77
C THR A 272 -12.79 -5.43 29.50
N ALA A 273 -12.08 -6.56 29.37
CA ALA A 273 -11.33 -6.87 28.16
C ALA A 273 -12.28 -7.16 26.99
N ILE A 274 -12.05 -6.48 25.86
CA ILE A 274 -12.68 -6.79 24.58
C ILE A 274 -11.68 -7.60 23.76
N PRO A 275 -11.92 -8.90 23.52
CA PRO A 275 -11.09 -9.67 22.60
C PRO A 275 -11.36 -9.19 21.17
N ILE A 276 -10.31 -9.08 20.36
CA ILE A 276 -10.39 -8.75 18.93
C ILE A 276 -9.44 -9.66 18.15
N VAL A 277 -9.61 -9.68 16.82
CA VAL A 277 -8.66 -10.31 15.91
C VAL A 277 -8.14 -9.25 14.94
N THR A 278 -6.84 -9.24 14.70
CA THR A 278 -6.19 -8.51 13.62
C THR A 278 -5.82 -9.48 12.52
N ASP A 279 -6.09 -9.07 11.29
CA ASP A 279 -5.46 -9.61 10.09
C ASP A 279 -5.07 -8.43 9.21
N VAL A 280 -3.79 -8.09 9.25
CA VAL A 280 -3.18 -7.00 8.46
C VAL A 280 -2.19 -7.53 7.42
N THR A 281 -2.11 -8.85 7.25
CA THR A 281 -1.35 -9.46 6.17
C THR A 281 -2.00 -9.12 4.84
N ILE A 282 -1.21 -8.60 3.90
CA ILE A 282 -1.66 -8.29 2.55
C ILE A 282 -1.35 -9.50 1.67
N PRO A 283 -2.32 -10.03 0.91
CA PRO A 283 -2.08 -11.19 0.04
C PRO A 283 -1.12 -10.82 -1.09
N GLY A 284 -0.15 -11.69 -1.34
CA GLY A 284 0.85 -11.58 -2.39
C GLY A 284 0.58 -12.51 -3.58
N ALA A 285 1.01 -12.08 -4.77
CA ALA A 285 1.01 -12.92 -5.96
C ALA A 285 2.30 -13.74 -6.03
N MET A 286 2.19 -15.07 -6.16
CA MET A 286 3.34 -15.97 -6.25
C MET A 286 3.77 -16.23 -7.70
N SER A 287 2.81 -16.37 -8.62
CA SER A 287 3.06 -16.54 -10.04
C SER A 287 1.97 -15.91 -10.89
N VAL A 288 2.36 -15.35 -12.04
CA VAL A 288 1.47 -14.69 -13.01
C VAL A 288 2.00 -14.98 -14.40
N ALA A 289 1.16 -15.53 -15.28
CA ALA A 289 1.51 -15.90 -16.65
C ALA A 289 0.38 -15.58 -17.64
N MET A 290 0.76 -15.31 -18.89
CA MET A 290 -0.15 -15.18 -20.02
C MET A 290 0.10 -16.29 -21.05
N LEU A 291 -0.97 -16.90 -21.54
CA LEU A 291 -0.96 -17.97 -22.54
C LEU A 291 -1.92 -17.63 -23.68
N SER A 292 -1.55 -17.98 -24.91
CA SER A 292 -2.42 -17.91 -26.09
C SER A 292 -2.77 -19.32 -26.58
N SER A 293 -3.94 -19.49 -27.20
CA SER A 293 -4.29 -20.71 -27.94
C SER A 293 -3.64 -20.81 -29.32
N ASN A 294 -3.02 -19.73 -29.79
CA ASN A 294 -2.40 -19.67 -31.11
C ASN A 294 -1.28 -20.71 -31.24
N GLN A 295 -1.04 -21.20 -32.45
CA GLN A 295 0.07 -22.11 -32.75
C GLN A 295 1.43 -21.53 -32.32
N ASN A 296 1.60 -20.21 -32.44
CA ASN A 296 2.71 -19.45 -31.88
C ASN A 296 2.23 -18.71 -30.61
N PRO A 297 2.55 -19.20 -29.39
CA PRO A 297 1.95 -18.69 -28.15
C PRO A 297 2.35 -17.24 -27.78
N SER A 298 3.29 -16.62 -28.52
CA SER A 298 3.61 -15.20 -28.38
C SER A 298 2.61 -14.28 -29.09
N TYR A 299 1.72 -14.84 -29.92
CA TYR A 299 0.77 -14.10 -30.74
C TYR A 299 -0.68 -14.57 -30.47
N ALA A 300 -1.64 -13.77 -30.92
CA ALA A 300 -3.04 -14.15 -31.02
C ALA A 300 -3.70 -13.46 -32.22
N THR A 301 -4.49 -14.18 -33.00
CA THR A 301 -5.35 -13.61 -34.04
C THR A 301 -6.83 -13.74 -33.63
N THR A 302 -7.77 -13.43 -34.53
CA THR A 302 -9.22 -13.55 -34.25
C THR A 302 -9.57 -15.00 -33.87
N ASP A 303 -10.49 -15.14 -32.91
CA ASP A 303 -10.94 -16.40 -32.29
C ASP A 303 -9.92 -17.11 -31.38
N ASP A 304 -8.66 -16.65 -31.28
CA ASP A 304 -7.73 -17.14 -30.26
C ASP A 304 -8.17 -16.73 -28.84
N VAL A 305 -7.89 -17.60 -27.87
CA VAL A 305 -8.16 -17.39 -26.45
C VAL A 305 -6.87 -17.04 -25.72
N ILE A 306 -6.80 -15.79 -25.24
CA ILE A 306 -5.81 -15.32 -24.28
C ILE A 306 -6.25 -15.77 -22.88
N THR A 307 -5.37 -16.42 -22.14
CA THR A 307 -5.58 -16.81 -20.74
C THR A 307 -4.57 -16.08 -19.85
N VAL A 308 -5.06 -15.32 -18.87
CA VAL A 308 -4.26 -14.86 -17.73
C VAL A 308 -4.42 -15.90 -16.61
N TYR A 309 -3.32 -16.47 -16.15
CA TYR A 309 -3.25 -17.40 -15.03
C TYR A 309 -2.47 -16.76 -13.89
N PHE A 310 -2.94 -16.87 -12.64
CA PHE A 310 -2.15 -16.46 -11.48
C PHE A 310 -2.43 -17.27 -10.22
N THR A 311 -1.47 -17.24 -9.30
CA THR A 311 -1.55 -17.86 -7.98
C THR A 311 -1.19 -16.87 -6.87
N VAL A 312 -1.81 -17.03 -5.70
CA VAL A 312 -1.61 -16.18 -4.52
C VAL A 312 -1.18 -16.99 -3.30
N ASP A 313 -0.44 -16.35 -2.40
CA ASP A 313 0.02 -16.97 -1.16
C ASP A 313 -1.09 -17.15 -0.12
N ASP A 314 -2.16 -16.35 -0.16
CA ASP A 314 -3.30 -16.42 0.76
C ASP A 314 -4.67 -16.77 0.13
N ASN A 315 -5.67 -17.05 0.97
CA ASN A 315 -7.06 -17.24 0.55
C ASN A 315 -7.68 -15.88 0.23
N ILE A 316 -8.17 -15.72 -0.99
CA ILE A 316 -8.75 -14.47 -1.48
C ILE A 316 -10.22 -14.62 -1.84
N TYR A 317 -10.97 -13.52 -1.83
CA TYR A 317 -12.22 -13.43 -2.57
C TYR A 317 -11.96 -13.64 -4.07
N LEU A 318 -13.00 -13.99 -4.84
CA LEU A 318 -12.86 -14.12 -6.29
C LEU A 318 -12.34 -12.79 -6.86
N PRO A 319 -11.18 -12.78 -7.55
CA PRO A 319 -10.51 -11.56 -7.95
C PRO A 319 -11.14 -10.96 -9.21
N GLU A 320 -10.85 -9.70 -9.48
CA GLU A 320 -11.21 -9.02 -10.72
C GLU A 320 -10.02 -9.07 -11.68
N ILE A 321 -10.24 -9.56 -12.91
CA ILE A 321 -9.23 -9.56 -13.98
C ILE A 321 -9.76 -8.74 -15.14
N THR A 322 -8.93 -7.88 -15.71
CA THR A 322 -9.19 -7.26 -17.03
C THR A 322 -8.17 -7.72 -18.06
N ILE A 323 -8.60 -7.88 -19.32
CA ILE A 323 -7.73 -8.13 -20.49
C ILE A 323 -8.17 -7.14 -21.57
N LEU A 324 -7.24 -6.41 -22.18
CA LEU A 324 -7.54 -5.25 -23.05
C LEU A 324 -8.43 -4.18 -22.36
N GLY A 325 -8.35 -4.08 -21.03
CA GLY A 325 -9.21 -3.22 -20.21
C GLY A 325 -10.68 -3.68 -20.10
N LYS A 326 -11.02 -4.86 -20.63
CA LYS A 326 -12.36 -5.47 -20.54
C LYS A 326 -12.36 -6.47 -19.36
N PRO A 327 -13.34 -6.45 -18.46
CA PRO A 327 -13.44 -7.44 -17.39
C PRO A 327 -13.71 -8.83 -17.97
N VAL A 328 -13.06 -9.86 -17.42
CA VAL A 328 -13.24 -11.26 -17.84
C VAL A 328 -13.81 -12.11 -16.73
N VAL A 329 -14.52 -13.19 -17.10
CA VAL A 329 -15.02 -14.16 -16.11
C VAL A 329 -13.85 -14.93 -15.52
N VAL A 330 -13.65 -14.77 -14.21
CA VAL A 330 -12.62 -15.50 -13.45
C VAL A 330 -13.15 -16.83 -12.96
N ASN A 331 -12.35 -17.88 -13.12
CA ASN A 331 -12.63 -19.21 -12.58
C ASN A 331 -11.47 -19.66 -11.68
N MET A 332 -11.78 -20.30 -10.55
CA MET A 332 -10.80 -21.07 -9.79
C MET A 332 -10.52 -22.39 -10.51
N VAL A 333 -9.24 -22.71 -10.70
CA VAL A 333 -8.80 -23.98 -11.33
C VAL A 333 -8.08 -24.91 -10.35
N GLY A 334 -7.64 -24.36 -9.21
CA GLY A 334 -6.99 -25.07 -8.12
C GLY A 334 -7.08 -24.26 -6.83
N ALA A 335 -6.49 -24.77 -5.74
CA ALA A 335 -6.46 -24.06 -4.46
C ALA A 335 -5.54 -22.84 -4.57
N LYS A 336 -6.11 -21.63 -4.46
CA LYS A 336 -5.41 -20.35 -4.69
C LYS A 336 -4.91 -20.13 -6.13
N GLU A 337 -5.50 -20.83 -7.11
CA GLU A 337 -5.14 -20.74 -8.54
C GLU A 337 -6.35 -20.25 -9.36
N TYR A 338 -6.16 -19.17 -10.13
CA TYR A 338 -7.23 -18.45 -10.82
C TYR A 338 -6.90 -18.23 -12.29
N VAL A 339 -7.92 -18.31 -13.15
CA VAL A 339 -7.82 -17.99 -14.58
C VAL A 339 -8.87 -16.98 -15.03
N GLY A 340 -8.42 -15.96 -15.77
CA GLY A 340 -9.26 -15.11 -16.61
C GLY A 340 -9.02 -15.45 -18.08
N ARG A 341 -10.07 -15.46 -18.91
CA ARG A 341 -9.96 -15.77 -20.35
C ARG A 341 -10.64 -14.72 -21.21
N TYR A 342 -10.02 -14.40 -22.33
CA TYR A 342 -10.53 -13.46 -23.33
C TYR A 342 -10.35 -14.05 -24.74
N THR A 343 -11.43 -14.12 -25.52
CA THR A 343 -11.38 -14.48 -26.94
C THR A 343 -11.16 -13.23 -27.78
N VAL A 344 -10.09 -13.21 -28.58
CA VAL A 344 -9.74 -12.10 -29.47
C VAL A 344 -10.78 -11.96 -30.59
N THR A 345 -11.19 -10.73 -30.86
CA THR A 345 -12.26 -10.42 -31.81
C THR A 345 -11.77 -9.60 -33.00
N ALA A 346 -12.57 -9.59 -34.07
CA ALA A 346 -12.30 -8.77 -35.25
C ALA A 346 -12.28 -7.24 -35.00
N ILE A 347 -12.68 -6.76 -33.80
CA ILE A 347 -12.64 -5.34 -33.42
C ILE A 347 -11.53 -4.97 -32.43
N ASP A 348 -10.80 -5.93 -31.88
CA ASP A 348 -9.68 -5.63 -30.98
C ASP A 348 -8.52 -4.98 -31.73
N PRO A 349 -7.72 -4.09 -31.11
CA PRO A 349 -6.56 -3.50 -31.76
C PRO A 349 -5.39 -4.49 -31.85
N ASP A 350 -4.60 -4.39 -32.91
CA ASP A 350 -3.32 -5.09 -32.99
C ASP A 350 -2.28 -4.44 -32.05
N GLY A 351 -1.40 -5.24 -31.46
CA GLY A 351 -0.39 -4.79 -30.51
C GLY A 351 -0.35 -5.60 -29.20
N SER A 352 0.49 -5.17 -28.26
CA SER A 352 0.66 -5.83 -26.95
C SER A 352 -0.65 -5.87 -26.15
N VAL A 353 -0.93 -7.00 -25.51
CA VAL A 353 -2.10 -7.19 -24.66
C VAL A 353 -1.83 -6.65 -23.23
N PRO A 354 -2.50 -5.58 -22.77
CA PRO A 354 -2.50 -5.19 -21.37
C PRO A 354 -3.51 -6.03 -20.57
N PHE A 355 -3.20 -6.26 -19.30
CA PHE A 355 -4.11 -6.88 -18.34
C PHE A 355 -3.99 -6.19 -16.97
N SER A 356 -5.00 -6.36 -16.12
CA SER A 356 -4.91 -6.06 -14.69
C SER A 356 -5.47 -7.22 -13.85
N ILE A 357 -4.98 -7.37 -12.63
CA ILE A 357 -5.54 -8.27 -11.62
C ILE A 357 -5.63 -7.51 -10.30
N ASP A 358 -6.84 -7.43 -9.75
CA ASP A 358 -7.15 -6.81 -8.46
C ASP A 358 -7.78 -7.85 -7.54
N PHE A 359 -7.27 -7.97 -6.31
CA PHE A 359 -7.63 -9.06 -5.39
C PHE A 359 -7.53 -8.64 -3.93
N LYS A 360 -8.30 -9.33 -3.07
CA LYS A 360 -8.35 -9.08 -1.62
C LYS A 360 -8.45 -10.39 -0.86
N ASP A 361 -7.80 -10.48 0.29
CA ASP A 361 -7.95 -11.63 1.20
C ASP A 361 -9.38 -11.72 1.76
N LEU A 362 -9.67 -12.77 2.54
CA LEU A 362 -10.98 -12.95 3.16
C LEU A 362 -11.34 -11.90 4.24
N HIS A 363 -10.38 -11.11 4.72
CA HIS A 363 -10.59 -10.05 5.73
C HIS A 363 -10.62 -8.62 5.13
N GLY A 364 -10.41 -8.50 3.82
CA GLY A 364 -10.52 -7.28 3.04
C GLY A 364 -9.20 -6.54 2.76
N ASN A 365 -8.04 -7.06 3.17
CA ASN A 365 -6.74 -6.46 2.80
C ASN A 365 -6.54 -6.63 1.29
N ALA A 366 -6.23 -5.52 0.60
CA ALA A 366 -6.06 -5.51 -0.83
C ALA A 366 -4.62 -5.81 -1.22
N GLY A 367 -4.44 -6.81 -2.10
CA GLY A 367 -3.17 -7.08 -2.76
C GLY A 367 -2.79 -5.95 -3.72
N ALA A 368 -1.51 -5.89 -4.10
CA ALA A 368 -1.05 -4.93 -5.09
C ALA A 368 -1.58 -5.29 -6.49
N THR A 369 -2.17 -4.32 -7.21
CA THR A 369 -2.66 -4.51 -8.59
C THR A 369 -1.55 -5.03 -9.50
N ILE A 370 -1.78 -6.18 -10.12
CA ILE A 370 -0.81 -6.82 -11.01
C ILE A 370 -1.05 -6.34 -12.44
N THR A 371 0.00 -5.93 -13.14
CA THR A 371 -0.03 -5.54 -14.57
C THR A 371 1.11 -6.15 -15.39
N THR A 372 1.90 -7.05 -14.76
CA THR A 372 3.06 -7.71 -15.36
C THR A 372 3.10 -9.18 -14.97
N THR A 373 3.70 -10.01 -15.82
CA THR A 373 3.86 -11.45 -15.63
C THR A 373 5.17 -11.75 -14.89
N THR A 374 5.18 -12.76 -14.02
CA THR A 374 6.37 -13.17 -13.27
C THR A 374 7.36 -13.97 -14.12
N ASP A 375 6.87 -14.62 -15.18
CA ASP A 375 7.66 -15.41 -16.13
C ASP A 375 8.12 -14.63 -17.37
N ASN A 376 7.78 -13.33 -17.46
CA ASN A 376 7.96 -12.45 -18.62
C ASN A 376 7.16 -12.84 -19.88
N SER A 377 6.15 -13.71 -19.77
CA SER A 377 5.23 -14.02 -20.88
C SER A 377 4.51 -12.75 -21.37
N LYS A 378 4.42 -12.61 -22.70
CA LYS A 378 3.81 -11.48 -23.39
C LYS A 378 3.10 -12.00 -24.63
N ILE A 379 1.93 -11.44 -24.92
CA ILE A 379 1.15 -11.76 -26.12
C ILE A 379 0.95 -10.48 -26.93
N VAL A 380 1.14 -10.58 -28.23
CA VAL A 380 0.85 -9.53 -29.21
C VAL A 380 -0.35 -10.00 -30.04
N ILE A 381 -1.42 -9.21 -30.06
CA ILE A 381 -2.48 -9.41 -31.05
C ILE A 381 -1.95 -8.97 -32.40
N ASP A 382 -1.96 -9.88 -33.36
CA ASP A 382 -1.65 -9.60 -34.75
C ASP A 382 -2.69 -10.30 -35.63
N ARG A 383 -3.52 -9.50 -36.28
CA ARG A 383 -4.61 -9.95 -37.16
C ARG A 383 -4.41 -9.42 -38.58
N LYS A 384 -3.25 -8.82 -38.85
CA LYS A 384 -2.96 -8.20 -40.13
C LYS A 384 -2.66 -9.29 -41.15
N ARG A 385 -3.36 -9.27 -42.27
CA ARG A 385 -3.17 -10.26 -43.33
C ARG A 385 -2.06 -9.80 -44.28
N PRO A 386 -1.06 -10.65 -44.60
CA PRO A 386 -0.06 -10.34 -45.62
C PRO A 386 -0.70 -9.98 -46.97
N ALA A 387 -0.57 -8.72 -47.38
CA ALA A 387 -0.95 -8.26 -48.72
C ALA A 387 0.12 -8.69 -49.73
N VAL A 388 -0.31 -9.14 -50.91
CA VAL A 388 0.58 -9.74 -51.92
C VAL A 388 0.68 -8.85 -53.16
N THR A 389 1.91 -8.52 -53.54
CA THR A 389 2.23 -7.87 -54.82
C THR A 389 3.01 -8.83 -55.71
N LEU A 390 2.59 -8.95 -56.96
CA LEU A 390 3.35 -9.62 -58.02
C LEU A 390 3.95 -8.55 -58.93
N ASN A 391 5.26 -8.59 -59.17
CA ASN A 391 5.92 -7.61 -60.02
C ASN A 391 7.11 -8.21 -60.78
N THR A 392 7.39 -7.70 -61.98
CA THR A 392 8.67 -7.89 -62.67
C THR A 392 9.37 -6.54 -62.79
N ILE A 393 10.69 -6.56 -62.95
CA ILE A 393 11.50 -5.36 -63.25
C ILE A 393 11.64 -5.11 -64.76
N GLU A 394 11.16 -6.03 -65.58
CA GLU A 394 11.26 -5.98 -67.03
C GLU A 394 10.02 -5.33 -67.66
N THR A 395 10.21 -4.60 -68.77
CA THR A 395 9.12 -3.86 -69.42
C THR A 395 8.46 -4.68 -70.53
N SER A 396 7.16 -4.98 -70.37
CA SER A 396 6.32 -5.58 -71.42
C SER A 396 6.41 -4.79 -72.74
N PRO A 397 6.47 -5.44 -73.92
CA PRO A 397 6.40 -6.88 -74.13
C PRO A 397 7.76 -7.61 -73.99
N LEU A 398 7.73 -8.80 -73.39
CA LEU A 398 8.92 -9.63 -73.12
C LEU A 398 9.12 -10.72 -74.18
N ARG A 399 10.38 -11.16 -74.37
CA ARG A 399 10.76 -12.11 -75.45
C ARG A 399 11.53 -13.34 -74.96
N HIS A 400 11.64 -13.51 -73.64
CA HIS A 400 12.34 -14.60 -72.97
C HIS A 400 11.62 -14.96 -71.67
N ALA A 401 12.07 -16.02 -70.99
CA ALA A 401 11.66 -16.28 -69.62
C ALA A 401 12.16 -15.15 -68.70
N PHE A 402 11.33 -14.72 -67.76
CA PHE A 402 11.57 -13.54 -66.91
C PHE A 402 11.29 -13.85 -65.44
N ILE A 403 11.90 -13.07 -64.55
CA ILE A 403 11.70 -13.24 -63.11
C ILE A 403 10.48 -12.43 -62.66
N VAL A 404 9.60 -13.08 -61.89
CA VAL A 404 8.54 -12.43 -61.12
C VAL A 404 8.88 -12.50 -59.64
N TYR A 405 8.87 -11.33 -59.01
CA TYR A 405 8.96 -11.14 -57.58
C TYR A 405 7.56 -11.27 -56.97
N ILE A 406 7.46 -12.07 -55.91
CA ILE A 406 6.28 -12.24 -55.07
C ILE A 406 6.63 -11.54 -53.75
N SER A 407 6.02 -10.39 -53.48
CA SER A 407 6.32 -9.56 -52.32
C SER A 407 5.14 -9.51 -51.36
N PHE A 408 5.40 -9.78 -50.08
CA PHE A 408 4.42 -9.76 -48.99
C PHE A 408 4.63 -8.50 -48.13
N SER A 409 3.53 -7.91 -47.62
CA SER A 409 3.58 -6.71 -46.76
C SER A 409 4.23 -6.91 -45.39
N GLU A 410 4.45 -8.17 -44.99
CA GLU A 410 5.18 -8.58 -43.79
C GLU A 410 5.81 -9.95 -43.99
N ALA A 411 6.55 -10.41 -42.97
CA ALA A 411 7.20 -11.71 -42.95
C ALA A 411 6.17 -12.84 -42.90
N ILE A 412 6.35 -13.82 -43.79
CA ILE A 412 5.59 -15.06 -43.83
C ILE A 412 6.36 -16.20 -43.14
N ALA A 413 5.62 -17.12 -42.53
CA ALA A 413 6.12 -18.34 -41.92
C ALA A 413 6.09 -19.55 -42.89
N ASP A 414 5.14 -19.56 -43.83
CA ASP A 414 5.03 -20.57 -44.89
C ASP A 414 4.63 -19.96 -46.25
N PHE A 415 4.78 -20.73 -47.32
CA PHE A 415 4.27 -20.41 -48.66
C PHE A 415 4.13 -21.68 -49.49
N ASP A 416 3.00 -21.82 -50.18
CA ASP A 416 2.74 -22.93 -51.12
C ASP A 416 2.57 -22.40 -52.55
N LEU A 417 3.50 -22.81 -53.42
CA LEU A 417 3.54 -22.42 -54.83
C LEU A 417 2.33 -22.91 -55.63
N SER A 418 1.63 -23.95 -55.19
CA SER A 418 0.48 -24.52 -55.91
C SER A 418 -0.70 -23.55 -56.02
N TYR A 419 -0.77 -22.53 -55.16
CA TYR A 419 -1.74 -21.44 -55.22
C TYR A 419 -1.39 -20.34 -56.24
N LEU A 420 -0.21 -20.40 -56.87
CA LEU A 420 0.19 -19.49 -57.93
C LEU A 420 -0.28 -20.05 -59.28
N THR A 421 -1.30 -19.42 -59.84
CA THR A 421 -1.86 -19.76 -61.16
C THR A 421 -1.22 -18.90 -62.25
N ALA A 422 -0.94 -19.52 -63.40
CA ALA A 422 -0.49 -18.84 -64.60
C ALA A 422 -1.31 -19.23 -65.83
N THR A 423 -1.56 -18.27 -66.71
CA THR A 423 -2.05 -18.49 -68.07
C THR A 423 -0.92 -18.17 -69.07
N ASN A 424 -0.85 -18.95 -70.15
CA ASN A 424 0.19 -18.80 -71.19
C ASN A 424 1.65 -18.88 -70.67
N ALA A 425 1.90 -19.48 -69.50
CA ALA A 425 3.25 -19.65 -68.97
C ALA A 425 3.38 -20.89 -68.08
N ILE A 426 4.62 -21.40 -68.00
CA ILE A 426 5.07 -22.38 -67.01
C ILE A 426 5.84 -21.62 -65.93
N ILE A 427 5.61 -21.97 -64.67
CA ILE A 427 6.33 -21.43 -63.51
C ILE A 427 7.36 -22.46 -63.05
N SER A 428 8.60 -22.01 -62.79
CA SER A 428 9.68 -22.83 -62.23
C SER A 428 10.52 -22.03 -61.22
N ASP A 429 11.51 -22.70 -60.62
CA ASP A 429 12.63 -22.08 -59.91
C ASP A 429 12.26 -21.12 -58.77
N LEU A 430 11.25 -21.48 -57.97
CA LEU A 430 10.91 -20.76 -56.74
C LEU A 430 12.14 -20.66 -55.82
N THR A 431 12.55 -19.43 -55.57
CA THR A 431 13.69 -19.09 -54.72
C THR A 431 13.25 -18.05 -53.69
N SER A 432 13.55 -18.28 -52.41
CA SER A 432 13.31 -17.28 -51.36
C SER A 432 14.47 -16.28 -51.31
N VAL A 433 14.16 -14.98 -51.37
CA VAL A 433 15.15 -13.89 -51.28
C VAL A 433 15.21 -13.34 -49.85
N SER A 434 14.04 -13.22 -49.21
CA SER A 434 13.87 -12.92 -47.78
C SER A 434 12.67 -13.71 -47.25
N ASN A 435 12.32 -13.51 -45.98
CA ASN A 435 11.08 -14.04 -45.39
C ASN A 435 9.81 -13.28 -45.83
N ASN A 436 9.89 -12.33 -46.76
CA ASN A 436 8.74 -11.62 -47.32
C ASN A 436 8.84 -11.37 -48.83
N VAL A 437 9.90 -11.84 -49.49
CA VAL A 437 10.11 -11.70 -50.94
C VAL A 437 10.66 -13.01 -51.50
N MET A 438 9.98 -13.54 -52.51
CA MET A 438 10.42 -14.70 -53.28
C MET A 438 10.43 -14.38 -54.76
N THR A 439 11.14 -15.17 -55.54
CA THR A 439 11.20 -15.07 -57.00
C THR A 439 10.81 -16.39 -57.63
N VAL A 440 10.07 -16.33 -58.73
CA VAL A 440 9.83 -17.47 -59.62
C VAL A 440 10.29 -17.13 -61.03
N LEU A 441 10.76 -18.13 -61.78
CA LEU A 441 10.99 -17.99 -63.21
C LEU A 441 9.68 -18.26 -63.94
N VAL A 442 9.23 -17.28 -64.72
CA VAL A 442 8.05 -17.40 -65.59
C VAL A 442 8.55 -17.60 -67.01
N THR A 443 8.22 -18.76 -67.59
CA THR A 443 8.54 -19.10 -68.99
C THR A 443 7.24 -19.07 -69.81
N PRO A 444 7.00 -18.03 -70.61
CA PRO A 444 5.81 -17.97 -71.45
C PRO A 444 5.79 -19.10 -72.49
N GLN A 445 4.61 -19.55 -72.89
CA GLN A 445 4.44 -20.66 -73.85
C GLN A 445 4.21 -20.17 -75.28
N TYR A 446 3.36 -19.15 -75.44
CA TYR A 446 2.90 -18.61 -76.73
C TYR A 446 2.96 -17.07 -76.77
N ASP A 447 2.76 -16.48 -77.95
CA ASP A 447 2.57 -15.02 -78.06
C ASP A 447 1.26 -14.58 -77.37
N GLY A 448 1.23 -13.35 -76.86
CA GLY A 448 0.08 -12.73 -76.22
C GLY A 448 0.19 -12.64 -74.70
N MET A 449 -0.93 -12.38 -74.04
CA MET A 449 -0.94 -12.07 -72.61
C MET A 449 -0.55 -13.29 -71.76
N VAL A 450 0.40 -13.09 -70.85
CA VAL A 450 0.70 -13.95 -69.70
C VAL A 450 0.06 -13.30 -68.48
N THR A 451 -0.77 -14.06 -67.77
CA THR A 451 -1.35 -13.61 -66.50
C THR A 451 -0.87 -14.50 -65.37
N LEU A 452 -0.35 -13.90 -64.29
CA LEU A 452 -0.06 -14.59 -63.03
C LEU A 452 -0.96 -14.08 -61.90
N LYS A 453 -1.47 -14.99 -61.08
CA LYS A 453 -2.33 -14.67 -59.92
C LYS A 453 -2.06 -15.62 -58.77
N LEU A 454 -1.78 -15.07 -57.59
CA LEU A 454 -1.74 -15.83 -56.33
C LEU A 454 -3.11 -15.78 -55.66
N ALA A 455 -3.66 -16.94 -55.31
CA ALA A 455 -4.88 -17.03 -54.53
C ALA A 455 -4.70 -16.49 -53.09
N ALA A 456 -5.80 -16.15 -52.42
CA ALA A 456 -5.77 -15.84 -51.00
C ALA A 456 -5.41 -17.10 -50.18
N ASN A 457 -4.83 -16.90 -49.00
CA ASN A 457 -4.43 -17.94 -48.05
C ASN A 457 -3.29 -18.85 -48.56
N ALA A 458 -2.46 -18.35 -49.50
CA ALA A 458 -1.33 -19.07 -50.07
C ALA A 458 -0.05 -19.04 -49.20
N ALA A 459 -0.04 -18.19 -48.18
CA ALA A 459 0.98 -18.04 -47.16
C ALA A 459 0.33 -17.57 -45.85
N HIS A 460 0.99 -17.80 -44.72
CA HIS A 460 0.63 -17.29 -43.41
C HIS A 460 1.79 -16.49 -42.81
N ASP A 461 1.50 -15.50 -41.97
CA ASP A 461 2.52 -14.83 -41.15
C ASP A 461 2.92 -15.64 -39.90
N VAL A 462 3.74 -15.04 -39.03
CA VAL A 462 4.18 -15.65 -37.77
C VAL A 462 3.09 -15.78 -36.69
N ALA A 463 1.94 -15.13 -36.88
CA ALA A 463 0.74 -15.23 -36.04
C ALA A 463 -0.33 -16.16 -36.65
N GLY A 464 -0.11 -16.66 -37.87
CA GLY A 464 -1.01 -17.54 -38.60
C GLY A 464 -2.03 -16.83 -39.49
N ASN A 465 -1.92 -15.51 -39.72
CA ASN A 465 -2.88 -14.80 -40.58
C ASN A 465 -2.67 -15.17 -42.05
N PRO A 466 -3.72 -15.66 -42.75
CA PRO A 466 -3.59 -16.05 -44.16
C PRO A 466 -3.45 -14.82 -45.07
N SER A 467 -2.59 -14.92 -46.08
CA SER A 467 -2.35 -13.86 -47.06
C SER A 467 -3.61 -13.45 -47.81
N LEU A 468 -3.66 -12.21 -48.29
CA LEU A 468 -4.65 -11.77 -49.28
C LEU A 468 -4.31 -12.36 -50.65
N ALA A 469 -5.29 -12.38 -51.57
CA ALA A 469 -5.01 -12.66 -52.97
C ALA A 469 -4.17 -11.53 -53.58
N SER A 470 -3.33 -11.85 -54.56
CA SER A 470 -2.66 -10.81 -55.33
C SER A 470 -3.61 -10.13 -56.31
N ALA A 471 -3.23 -8.93 -56.77
CA ALA A 471 -3.67 -8.46 -58.09
C ALA A 471 -3.10 -9.37 -59.18
N ASP A 472 -3.70 -9.33 -60.37
CA ASP A 472 -3.23 -10.09 -61.52
C ASP A 472 -2.05 -9.36 -62.15
N LEU A 473 -0.93 -10.06 -62.31
CA LEU A 473 0.22 -9.57 -63.08
C LEU A 473 0.01 -9.93 -64.55
N GLU A 474 -0.17 -8.91 -65.38
CA GLU A 474 -0.35 -9.06 -66.83
C GLU A 474 0.90 -8.57 -67.58
N VAL A 475 1.47 -9.42 -68.42
CA VAL A 475 2.66 -9.13 -69.25
C VAL A 475 2.44 -9.71 -70.64
N GLU A 476 2.69 -8.93 -71.69
CA GLU A 476 2.60 -9.41 -73.08
C GLU A 476 3.89 -10.14 -73.46
N ALA A 477 3.78 -11.38 -73.93
CA ALA A 477 4.89 -12.15 -74.48
C ALA A 477 4.90 -12.05 -76.01
N LEU A 478 6.08 -11.81 -76.61
CA LEU A 478 6.29 -11.77 -78.06
C LEU A 478 7.51 -12.60 -78.46
N PHE A 479 7.30 -13.91 -78.62
CA PHE A 479 8.22 -14.85 -79.23
C PHE A 479 8.23 -14.69 -80.76
N GLY A 480 8.88 -13.62 -81.23
CA GLY A 480 9.27 -13.53 -82.62
C GLY A 480 10.10 -14.76 -83.00
N GLY A 481 9.62 -15.54 -83.98
CA GLY A 481 10.40 -16.61 -84.57
C GLY A 481 11.72 -16.06 -85.12
N TYR A 482 12.80 -16.82 -84.99
CA TYR A 482 14.09 -16.46 -85.58
C TYR A 482 14.46 -17.50 -86.63
N PHE A 483 15.13 -17.05 -87.68
CA PHE A 483 15.81 -18.00 -88.56
C PHE A 483 17.07 -18.49 -87.85
N GLU A 484 17.18 -19.81 -87.64
CA GLU A 484 18.51 -20.40 -87.71
C GLU A 484 19.09 -20.08 -89.08
N LYS A 485 20.33 -19.60 -89.09
CA LYS A 485 20.97 -18.91 -90.20
C LYS A 485 21.09 -19.80 -91.46
N VAL A 486 20.11 -19.74 -92.36
CA VAL A 486 20.06 -20.55 -93.59
C VAL A 486 20.93 -19.95 -94.70
N TYR A 487 22.24 -20.27 -94.71
CA TYR A 487 23.14 -20.08 -95.88
C TYR A 487 24.37 -21.01 -95.74
N PRO A 488 24.72 -21.87 -96.73
CA PRO A 488 23.96 -22.35 -97.90
C PRO A 488 23.61 -23.84 -97.75
N ASN A 489 22.42 -24.15 -97.25
CA ASN A 489 21.84 -25.51 -97.20
C ASN A 489 20.34 -25.37 -96.82
N PRO A 490 19.43 -26.25 -97.24
CA PRO A 490 19.70 -27.53 -97.86
C PRO A 490 19.56 -27.56 -99.38
N ALA A 491 20.40 -28.38 -100.01
CA ALA A 491 20.29 -28.78 -101.42
C ALA A 491 19.05 -29.70 -101.71
N SER A 492 17.96 -29.53 -100.97
CA SER A 492 16.76 -30.38 -101.01
C SER A 492 15.43 -29.61 -101.01
N GLY A 493 15.45 -28.28 -101.07
CA GLY A 493 14.23 -27.46 -101.17
C GLY A 493 13.37 -27.44 -99.90
N ILE A 494 13.87 -27.87 -98.75
CA ILE A 494 13.17 -27.83 -97.47
C ILE A 494 13.71 -26.69 -96.59
N MET A 495 12.84 -25.97 -95.89
CA MET A 495 13.21 -24.95 -94.91
C MET A 495 12.71 -25.35 -93.52
N HIS A 496 13.55 -25.18 -92.50
CA HIS A 496 13.15 -25.33 -91.10
C HIS A 496 13.15 -23.96 -90.42
N LEU A 497 12.02 -23.57 -89.84
CA LEU A 497 11.92 -22.39 -88.98
C LEU A 497 11.84 -22.84 -87.53
N HIS A 498 12.67 -22.23 -86.68
CA HIS A 498 12.76 -22.55 -85.26
C HIS A 498 12.10 -21.44 -84.43
N PHE A 499 11.16 -21.85 -83.57
CA PHE A 499 10.42 -20.96 -82.69
C PHE A 499 10.94 -21.12 -81.26
N THR A 500 10.99 -20.03 -80.51
CA THR A 500 11.45 -20.06 -79.10
C THR A 500 10.42 -20.73 -78.19
N GLY A 501 9.13 -20.47 -78.41
CA GLY A 501 8.00 -21.13 -77.73
C GLY A 501 7.67 -22.52 -78.28
N THR A 502 7.13 -23.41 -77.44
CA THR A 502 6.73 -24.77 -77.82
C THR A 502 5.36 -24.76 -78.47
N VAL A 503 5.29 -25.14 -79.74
CA VAL A 503 4.05 -25.17 -80.51
C VAL A 503 3.82 -26.56 -81.09
N ASN A 504 2.57 -27.00 -81.04
CA ASN A 504 2.12 -28.26 -81.62
C ASN A 504 0.72 -28.11 -82.25
N GLU A 505 0.61 -27.19 -83.21
CA GLU A 505 -0.64 -26.87 -83.90
C GLU A 505 -0.40 -26.60 -85.39
N LYS A 506 -1.48 -26.58 -86.18
CA LYS A 506 -1.40 -26.20 -87.59
C LYS A 506 -1.23 -24.68 -87.72
N ALA A 507 -0.20 -24.28 -88.46
CA ALA A 507 0.01 -22.91 -88.89
C ALA A 507 -0.29 -22.78 -90.39
N LYS A 508 -1.08 -21.77 -90.74
CA LYS A 508 -1.25 -21.36 -92.13
C LYS A 508 0.01 -20.61 -92.57
N VAL A 509 0.76 -21.20 -93.49
CA VAL A 509 1.96 -20.58 -94.08
C VAL A 509 1.61 -20.08 -95.47
N SER A 510 1.77 -18.78 -95.69
CA SER A 510 1.66 -18.14 -96.99
C SER A 510 2.97 -17.48 -97.39
N MET A 511 3.28 -17.47 -98.70
CA MET A 511 4.36 -16.66 -99.25
C MET A 511 3.84 -15.84 -100.43
N THR A 512 4.11 -14.55 -100.37
CA THR A 512 3.69 -13.56 -101.38
C THR A 512 4.92 -12.93 -101.99
N SER A 513 5.01 -12.83 -103.32
CA SER A 513 6.10 -12.11 -103.98
C SER A 513 6.05 -10.61 -103.64
N PHE A 514 7.16 -9.88 -103.83
CA PHE A 514 7.17 -8.42 -103.65
C PHE A 514 6.24 -7.67 -104.63
N MET A 515 5.68 -8.34 -105.64
CA MET A 515 4.63 -7.81 -106.52
C MET A 515 3.20 -8.10 -106.01
N GLY A 516 3.04 -8.67 -104.82
CA GLY A 516 1.74 -8.94 -104.20
C GLY A 516 1.07 -10.25 -104.63
N VAL A 517 1.76 -11.13 -105.37
CA VAL A 517 1.22 -12.41 -105.84
C VAL A 517 1.46 -13.52 -104.82
N LEU A 518 0.39 -14.14 -104.33
CA LEU A 518 0.47 -15.33 -103.47
C LEU A 518 0.99 -16.53 -104.30
N VAL A 519 2.16 -17.05 -103.94
CA VAL A 519 2.82 -18.17 -104.66
C VAL A 519 2.85 -19.47 -103.84
N TYR A 520 2.65 -19.37 -102.53
CA TYR A 520 2.60 -20.51 -101.62
C TYR A 520 1.47 -20.29 -100.62
N GLU A 521 0.66 -21.32 -100.40
CA GLU A 521 -0.26 -21.36 -99.26
C GLU A 521 -0.49 -22.82 -98.84
N LYS A 522 -0.11 -23.18 -97.61
CA LYS A 522 -0.35 -24.51 -97.02
C LYS A 522 -0.61 -24.39 -95.52
N ASP A 523 -1.51 -25.22 -94.99
CA ASP A 523 -1.59 -25.49 -93.57
C ASP A 523 -0.56 -26.57 -93.21
N LEU A 524 0.44 -26.19 -92.41
CA LEU A 524 1.56 -27.04 -92.01
C LEU A 524 1.53 -27.28 -90.50
N GLN A 525 1.85 -28.49 -90.07
CA GLN A 525 2.01 -28.78 -88.64
C GLN A 525 3.33 -28.17 -88.15
N MET A 526 3.26 -27.42 -87.05
CA MET A 526 4.45 -26.98 -86.33
C MET A 526 4.75 -28.02 -85.26
N ASP A 527 5.87 -28.73 -85.38
CA ASP A 527 6.21 -29.86 -84.50
C ASP A 527 7.28 -29.46 -83.49
N ASN A 528 6.88 -29.35 -82.22
CA ASN A 528 7.76 -29.15 -81.06
C ASN A 528 8.89 -28.13 -81.31
N LYS A 529 8.50 -26.90 -81.67
CA LYS A 529 9.34 -25.73 -82.03
C LYS A 529 9.82 -25.63 -83.48
N THR A 530 9.64 -26.65 -84.33
CA THR A 530 10.10 -26.59 -85.73
C THR A 530 8.94 -26.60 -86.71
N LEU A 531 8.92 -25.64 -87.63
CA LEU A 531 8.03 -25.65 -88.80
C LEU A 531 8.83 -26.03 -90.05
N THR A 532 8.43 -27.09 -90.72
CA THR A 532 9.10 -27.58 -91.93
C THR A 532 8.31 -27.18 -93.17
N VAL A 533 8.91 -26.36 -94.02
CA VAL A 533 8.27 -25.77 -95.20
C VAL A 533 9.00 -26.24 -96.47
N ASP A 534 8.34 -27.02 -97.29
CA ASP A 534 8.83 -27.41 -98.62
C ASP A 534 8.63 -26.24 -99.60
N VAL A 535 9.75 -25.71 -100.13
CA VAL A 535 9.87 -24.62 -101.10
C VAL A 535 10.42 -25.07 -102.45
N SER A 536 10.61 -26.38 -102.67
CA SER A 536 11.20 -26.94 -103.90
C SER A 536 10.47 -26.55 -105.19
N GLY A 537 9.16 -26.29 -105.10
CA GLY A 537 8.32 -25.87 -106.22
C GLY A 537 8.16 -24.34 -106.41
N LEU A 538 8.90 -23.51 -105.68
CA LEU A 538 8.87 -22.04 -105.86
C LEU A 538 10.00 -21.61 -106.80
N GLU A 539 9.78 -20.53 -107.57
CA GLU A 539 10.84 -19.94 -108.40
C GLU A 539 11.91 -19.23 -107.53
N ALA A 540 13.07 -18.93 -108.13
CA ALA A 540 14.07 -18.11 -107.45
C ALA A 540 13.55 -16.67 -107.32
N GLY A 541 13.55 -16.13 -106.10
CA GLY A 541 12.95 -14.83 -105.83
C GLY A 541 12.93 -14.48 -104.34
N ALA A 542 12.56 -13.23 -104.07
CA ALA A 542 12.28 -12.76 -102.72
C ALA A 542 10.77 -12.81 -102.45
N TYR A 543 10.40 -13.24 -101.25
CA TYR A 543 9.03 -13.44 -100.82
C TYR A 543 8.81 -12.93 -99.39
N ILE A 544 7.64 -12.38 -99.14
CA ILE A 544 7.14 -12.11 -97.79
C ILE A 544 6.43 -13.40 -97.33
N MET A 545 7.04 -14.11 -96.40
CA MET A 545 6.41 -15.24 -95.72
C MET A 545 5.59 -14.73 -94.54
N ARG A 546 4.36 -15.22 -94.42
CA ARG A 546 3.52 -15.02 -93.23
C ARG A 546 3.08 -16.37 -92.68
N ILE A 547 3.22 -16.52 -91.37
CA ILE A 547 2.85 -17.70 -90.62
C ILE A 547 1.81 -17.26 -89.60
N THR A 548 0.59 -17.78 -89.73
CA THR A 548 -0.50 -17.48 -88.81
C THR A 548 -1.09 -18.78 -88.29
N SER A 549 -1.01 -18.99 -86.98
CA SER A 549 -1.62 -20.10 -86.27
C SER A 549 -2.66 -19.57 -85.27
N LYS A 550 -3.13 -20.39 -84.33
CA LYS A 550 -4.06 -19.93 -83.29
C LYS A 550 -3.37 -18.97 -82.33
N ASN A 551 -2.12 -19.25 -81.95
CA ASN A 551 -1.38 -18.51 -80.92
C ASN A 551 -0.13 -17.77 -81.43
N TYR A 552 0.08 -17.67 -82.76
CA TYR A 552 1.19 -16.93 -83.37
C TYR A 552 0.77 -16.20 -84.65
N ASN A 553 1.33 -15.00 -84.86
CA ASN A 553 1.24 -14.28 -86.13
C ASN A 553 2.59 -13.66 -86.47
N PHE A 554 3.41 -14.41 -87.21
CA PHE A 554 4.77 -14.05 -87.58
C PHE A 554 4.85 -13.71 -89.07
N TYR A 555 5.69 -12.75 -89.43
CA TYR A 555 6.02 -12.44 -90.81
C TYR A 555 7.53 -12.22 -90.95
N THR A 556 8.07 -12.59 -92.11
CA THR A 556 9.50 -12.46 -92.39
C THR A 556 9.76 -12.46 -93.89
N ASN A 557 10.94 -12.00 -94.29
CA ASN A 557 11.38 -12.03 -95.68
C ASN A 557 12.19 -13.29 -95.93
N VAL A 558 11.79 -14.05 -96.94
CA VAL A 558 12.47 -15.26 -97.44
C VAL A 558 13.08 -14.94 -98.80
N MET A 559 14.29 -15.44 -99.06
CA MET A 559 14.86 -15.47 -100.40
C MET A 559 15.06 -16.93 -100.81
N VAL A 560 14.44 -17.33 -101.91
CA VAL A 560 14.67 -18.62 -102.57
C VAL A 560 15.69 -18.39 -103.67
N VAL A 561 16.76 -19.18 -103.67
CA VAL A 561 17.80 -19.19 -104.69
C VAL A 561 18.05 -20.66 -105.06
N HIS A 562 18.06 -20.96 -106.35
CA HIS A 562 18.33 -22.30 -106.91
C HIS A 562 19.78 -22.41 -107.39
#